data_AF-A0A5P9J429-F1
#
_entry.id   AF-A0A5P9J429-F1
#
_cell.length_a   1.000
_cell.length_b   1.000
_cell.length_c   1.000
_cell.angle_alpha   90.00
_cell.angle_beta   90.00
_cell.angle_gamma   90.00
#
_symmetry.space_group_name_H-M   'P 1'
#
loop_
_entity.id
_entity.type
_entity.pdbx_description
1 polymer ?
#
loop_
_entity_poly.entity_id
_entity_poly.type
_entity_poly.pdbx_seq_one_letter_code
_entity_poly.pdbx_strand_id
1 'polypeptide(L)'
;MKHTLAKAVLYSLLAPVLIGVVLGIYYALGAQQNGAQLFFAVLLSAIANAHILGLAMAVFVVPGYLLMYKYNKVHFSGVLTLGLLGGALFSYAFGAQAGFLLIVNALMAALGSGLFLFALRRGSAREA
;
A
#
# COMPACT_ATOMS: atom_id res chain seq x y z
N MET A 1 -21.10 -6.74 -1.94
CA MET A 1 -19.79 -7.02 -2.60
C MET A 1 -19.15 -5.80 -3.28
N LYS A 2 -19.70 -5.19 -4.35
CA LYS A 2 -19.02 -4.08 -5.08
C LYS A 2 -18.71 -2.87 -4.18
N HIS A 3 -19.66 -2.49 -3.32
CA HIS A 3 -19.49 -1.39 -2.36
C HIS A 3 -18.44 -1.69 -1.28
N THR A 4 -18.39 -2.94 -0.81
CA THR A 4 -17.44 -3.43 0.19
C THR A 4 -16.01 -3.44 -0.37
N LEU A 5 -15.85 -3.84 -1.63
CA LEU A 5 -14.59 -3.79 -2.38
C LEU A 5 -14.08 -2.36 -2.57
N ALA A 6 -14.95 -1.44 -3.00
CA ALA A 6 -14.59 -0.04 -3.16
C ALA A 6 -14.15 0.61 -1.84
N LYS A 7 -14.85 0.33 -0.73
CA LYS A 7 -14.45 0.77 0.61
C LYS A 7 -13.09 0.20 1.02
N ALA A 8 -12.83 -1.07 0.70
CA ALA A 8 -11.55 -1.69 1.02
C ALA A 8 -10.37 -1.08 0.23
N VAL A 9 -10.58 -0.73 -1.02
CA VAL A 9 -9.58 0.00 -1.84
C VAL A 9 -9.34 1.41 -1.30
N LEU A 10 -10.39 2.10 -0.85
CA LEU A 10 -10.24 3.40 -0.18
C LEU A 10 -9.42 3.27 1.11
N TYR A 11 -9.62 2.20 1.87
CA TYR A 11 -8.81 1.92 3.07
C TYR A 11 -7.33 1.67 2.74
N SER A 12 -7.02 1.05 1.60
CA SER A 12 -5.62 0.84 1.22
C SER A 12 -4.91 2.13 0.85
N LEU A 13 -5.63 3.14 0.34
CA LEU A 13 -5.08 4.48 0.07
C LEU A 13 -4.61 5.23 1.33
N LEU A 14 -4.85 4.69 2.54
CA LEU A 14 -4.23 5.18 3.77
C LEU A 14 -2.77 4.71 3.93
N ALA A 15 -2.34 3.67 3.22
CA ALA A 15 -0.98 3.14 3.33
C ALA A 15 0.13 4.14 2.98
N PRO A 16 0.03 4.97 1.92
CA PRO A 16 1.03 6.00 1.61
C PRO A 16 1.14 7.04 2.73
N VAL A 17 0.02 7.41 3.35
CA VAL A 17 -0.01 8.34 4.47
C VAL A 17 0.67 7.72 5.69
N LEU A 18 0.34 6.48 6.03
CA LEU A 18 0.95 5.78 7.17
C LEU A 18 2.46 5.60 7.00
N ILE A 19 2.90 5.12 5.83
CA ILE A 19 4.33 4.95 5.52
C ILE A 19 5.03 6.32 5.53
N GLY A 20 4.42 7.33 4.91
CA GLY A 20 4.96 8.69 4.86
C GLY A 20 5.11 9.32 6.23
N VAL A 21 4.14 9.13 7.14
CA VAL A 21 4.21 9.60 8.52
C VAL A 21 5.29 8.85 9.30
N VAL A 22 5.33 7.52 9.23
CA VAL A 22 6.32 6.71 9.96
C VAL A 22 7.74 7.03 9.52
N LEU A 23 8.00 7.05 8.21
CA LEU A 23 9.32 7.41 7.67
C LEU A 23 9.63 8.89 7.90
N GLY A 24 8.65 9.77 7.75
CA GLY A 24 8.81 11.19 8.02
C GLY A 24 9.25 11.45 9.46
N ILE A 25 8.62 10.79 10.45
CA ILE A 25 9.00 10.89 11.87
C ILE A 25 10.41 10.32 12.06
N TYR A 26 10.71 9.15 11.48
CA TYR A 26 12.02 8.53 11.58
C TYR A 26 13.15 9.47 11.12
N TYR A 27 12.99 10.09 9.95
CA TYR A 27 13.98 11.03 9.41
C TYR A 27 14.00 12.38 10.13
N ALA A 28 12.85 12.86 10.60
CA ALA A 28 12.77 14.12 11.34
C ALA A 28 13.46 14.04 12.71
N LEU A 29 13.33 12.90 13.41
CA LEU A 29 14.00 12.67 14.69
C LEU A 29 15.51 12.43 14.54
N GLY A 30 15.94 11.87 13.41
CA GLY A 30 17.35 11.69 13.09
C GLY A 30 18.06 12.95 12.59
N ALA A 31 17.31 14.00 12.24
CA ALA A 31 17.87 15.22 11.67
C ALA A 31 18.30 16.21 12.77
N GLN A 32 19.57 16.62 12.75
CA GLN A 32 20.09 17.65 13.67
C GLN A 32 19.53 19.05 13.39
N GLN A 33 19.13 19.35 12.14
CA GLN A 33 18.49 20.61 11.73
C GLN A 33 17.43 20.35 10.63
N ASN A 34 16.42 21.23 10.54
CA ASN A 34 15.34 21.19 9.54
C ASN A 34 14.47 19.91 9.52
N GLY A 35 14.29 19.25 10.67
CA GLY A 35 13.49 18.02 10.78
C GLY A 35 12.04 18.15 10.27
N ALA A 36 11.39 19.29 10.49
CA ALA A 36 10.04 19.53 9.97
C ALA A 36 9.98 19.57 8.43
N GLN A 37 10.99 20.17 7.79
CA GLN A 37 11.05 20.24 6.32
C GLN A 37 11.29 18.86 5.71
N LEU A 38 12.15 18.05 6.34
CA LEU A 38 12.37 16.65 5.95
C LEU A 38 11.12 15.79 6.16
N PHE A 39 10.39 15.97 7.27
CA PHE A 39 9.12 15.31 7.51
C PHE A 39 8.14 15.54 6.36
N PHE A 40 7.90 16.81 6.02
CA PHE A 40 6.97 17.14 4.93
C PHE A 40 7.47 16.67 3.58
N ALA A 41 8.77 16.72 3.30
CA ALA A 41 9.35 16.21 2.06
C ALA A 41 9.11 14.70 1.88
N VAL A 42 9.34 13.90 2.93
CA VAL A 42 9.10 12.45 2.92
C VAL A 42 7.62 12.14 2.80
N LEU A 43 6.76 12.85 3.54
CA LEU A 43 5.32 12.68 3.49
C LEU A 43 4.76 13.01 2.09
N LEU A 44 5.16 14.15 1.51
CA LEU A 44 4.74 14.52 0.16
C LEU A 44 5.23 13.52 -0.88
N SER A 45 6.47 13.04 -0.74
CA SER A 45 7.03 12.03 -1.64
C SER A 45 6.25 10.71 -1.57
N ALA A 46 5.89 10.24 -0.37
CA ALA A 46 5.07 9.05 -0.21
C ALA A 46 3.67 9.21 -0.85
N ILE A 47 3.05 10.38 -0.66
CA ILE A 47 1.75 10.70 -1.27
C ILE A 47 1.87 10.80 -2.80
N ALA A 48 2.91 11.44 -3.31
CA ALA A 48 3.18 11.53 -4.74
C ALA A 48 3.33 10.14 -5.36
N ASN A 49 3.94 9.19 -4.63
CA ASN A 49 4.10 7.80 -5.06
C ASN A 49 2.86 6.91 -4.83
N ALA A 50 1.75 7.44 -4.30
CA ALA A 50 0.52 6.68 -4.07
C ALA A 50 -0.09 6.07 -5.35
N HIS A 51 0.22 6.64 -6.52
CA HIS A 51 -0.20 6.09 -7.81
C HIS A 51 0.35 4.67 -8.06
N ILE A 52 1.56 4.37 -7.58
CA ILE A 52 2.19 3.04 -7.68
C ILE A 52 1.38 2.01 -6.89
N LEU A 53 0.96 2.37 -5.68
CA LEU A 53 0.03 1.56 -4.89
C LEU A 53 -1.29 1.37 -5.63
N GLY A 54 -1.88 2.45 -6.18
CA GLY A 54 -3.15 2.37 -6.91
C GLY A 54 -3.09 1.36 -8.07
N LEU A 55 -2.01 1.40 -8.85
CA LEU A 55 -1.77 0.46 -9.95
C LEU A 55 -1.50 -0.97 -9.45
N ALA A 56 -0.71 -1.14 -8.40
CA ALA A 56 -0.50 -2.44 -7.76
C ALA A 56 -1.82 -3.06 -7.28
N MET A 57 -2.70 -2.25 -6.70
CA MET A 57 -4.01 -2.68 -6.25
C MET A 57 -4.92 -3.07 -7.43
N ALA A 58 -4.95 -2.25 -8.47
CA ALA A 58 -5.81 -2.45 -9.64
C ALA A 58 -5.41 -3.68 -10.47
N VAL A 59 -4.11 -3.93 -10.64
CA VAL A 59 -3.60 -4.97 -11.55
C VAL A 59 -3.32 -6.29 -10.85
N PHE A 60 -2.80 -6.26 -9.61
CA PHE A 60 -2.38 -7.48 -8.90
C PHE A 60 -3.31 -7.83 -7.74
N VAL A 61 -3.50 -6.92 -6.78
CA VAL A 61 -4.11 -7.26 -5.50
C VAL A 61 -5.61 -7.54 -5.63
N VAL A 62 -6.38 -6.65 -6.27
CA VAL A 62 -7.83 -6.83 -6.43
C VAL A 62 -8.16 -8.02 -7.35
N PRO A 63 -7.56 -8.15 -8.55
CA PRO A 63 -7.80 -9.31 -9.40
C PRO A 63 -7.34 -10.62 -8.76
N GLY A 64 -6.17 -10.62 -8.12
CA GLY A 64 -5.64 -11.79 -7.42
C GLY A 64 -6.51 -12.22 -6.24
N TYR A 65 -7.04 -11.28 -5.47
CA TYR A 65 -8.03 -11.56 -4.43
C TYR A 65 -9.30 -12.17 -5.02
N LEU A 66 -9.86 -11.60 -6.09
CA LEU A 66 -11.07 -12.13 -6.75
C LEU A 66 -10.86 -13.55 -7.27
N LEU A 67 -9.68 -13.84 -7.83
CA LEU A 67 -9.31 -15.17 -8.28
C LEU A 67 -9.24 -16.15 -7.10
N MET A 68 -8.53 -15.80 -6.03
CA MET A 68 -8.44 -16.63 -4.82
C MET A 68 -9.81 -16.85 -4.14
N TYR A 69 -10.67 -15.83 -4.19
CA TYR A 69 -12.05 -15.91 -3.70
C TYR A 69 -12.87 -16.91 -4.52
N LYS A 70 -12.75 -16.88 -5.85
CA LYS A 70 -13.42 -17.84 -6.75
C LYS A 70 -13.03 -19.29 -6.47
N TYR A 71 -11.78 -19.55 -6.11
CA TYR A 71 -11.28 -20.89 -5.80
C TYR A 71 -11.35 -21.25 -4.30
N ASN A 72 -11.99 -20.42 -3.48
CA ASN A 72 -12.13 -20.59 -2.03
C ASN A 72 -10.80 -20.83 -1.27
N LYS A 73 -9.68 -20.27 -1.79
CA LYS A 73 -8.33 -20.39 -1.23
C LYS A 73 -7.76 -19.00 -0.92
N VAL A 74 -8.52 -18.18 -0.19
CA VAL A 74 -8.06 -16.84 0.18
C VAL A 74 -6.97 -16.93 1.24
N HIS A 75 -5.72 -16.88 0.80
CA HIS A 75 -4.56 -16.83 1.68
C HIS A 75 -4.11 -15.39 1.89
N PHE A 76 -4.04 -14.97 3.16
CA PHE A 76 -3.57 -13.63 3.55
C PHE A 76 -2.16 -13.35 3.00
N SER A 77 -1.26 -14.34 3.14
CA SER A 77 0.10 -14.27 2.61
C SER A 77 0.12 -14.06 1.08
N GLY A 78 -0.76 -14.72 0.32
CA GLY A 78 -0.79 -14.60 -1.13
C GLY A 78 -1.20 -13.21 -1.63
N VAL A 79 -2.10 -12.53 -0.94
CA VAL A 79 -2.51 -11.17 -1.30
C VAL A 79 -1.44 -10.14 -0.93
N LEU A 80 -0.73 -10.38 0.19
CA LEU A 80 0.42 -9.58 0.60
C LEU A 80 1.59 -9.71 -0.38
N THR A 81 1.90 -10.92 -0.84
CA THR A 81 2.96 -11.12 -1.83
C THR A 81 2.60 -10.50 -3.17
N LEU A 82 1.33 -10.56 -3.59
CA LEU A 82 0.84 -9.84 -4.78
C LEU A 82 0.96 -8.32 -4.63
N GLY A 83 0.67 -7.77 -3.44
CA GLY A 83 0.87 -6.36 -3.14
C GLY A 83 2.35 -5.97 -3.23
N LEU A 84 3.23 -6.77 -2.62
CA LEU A 84 4.67 -6.54 -2.61
C LEU A 84 5.27 -6.62 -4.02
N LEU A 85 4.90 -7.66 -4.79
CA LEU A 85 5.31 -7.83 -6.18
C LEU A 85 4.81 -6.69 -7.07
N GLY A 86 3.53 -6.33 -6.96
CA GLY A 86 2.94 -5.22 -7.72
C GLY A 86 3.64 -3.90 -7.40
N GLY A 87 3.89 -3.62 -6.13
CA GLY A 87 4.61 -2.42 -5.70
C GLY A 87 6.05 -2.39 -6.23
N ALA A 88 6.77 -3.51 -6.20
CA ALA A 88 8.12 -3.60 -6.74
C ALA A 88 8.15 -3.44 -8.28
N LEU A 89 7.26 -4.12 -8.99
CA LEU A 89 7.14 -4.05 -10.46
C LEU A 89 6.83 -2.64 -10.94
N PHE A 90 5.83 -1.98 -10.35
CA PHE A 90 5.47 -0.63 -10.75
C PHE A 90 6.53 0.40 -10.31
N SER A 91 7.19 0.20 -9.17
CA SER A 91 8.32 1.08 -8.78
C SER A 91 9.48 0.98 -9.77
N TYR A 92 9.78 -0.22 -10.25
CA TYR A 92 10.78 -0.43 -11.29
C TYR A 92 10.38 0.25 -12.62
N ALA A 93 9.11 0.10 -13.02
CA ALA A 93 8.57 0.65 -14.27
C ALA A 93 8.48 2.18 -14.29
N PHE A 94 8.13 2.82 -13.16
CA PHE A 94 7.97 4.28 -13.07
C PHE A 94 9.26 5.02 -12.67
N GLY A 95 10.42 4.37 -12.75
CA GLY A 95 11.71 5.04 -12.51
C GLY A 95 11.98 5.39 -11.05
N ALA A 96 11.23 4.83 -10.09
CA ALA A 96 11.55 4.89 -8.66
C ALA A 96 12.67 3.90 -8.29
N GLN A 97 13.73 3.89 -9.12
CA GLN A 97 14.85 2.95 -9.07
C GLN A 97 15.92 3.32 -8.04
N ALA A 98 15.82 4.48 -7.38
CA ALA A 98 16.60 4.73 -6.18
C ALA A 98 16.26 3.63 -5.18
N GLY A 99 17.17 2.69 -4.93
CA GLY A 99 16.85 1.38 -4.33
C GLY A 99 16.04 1.45 -3.02
N PHE A 100 16.21 2.54 -2.26
CA PHE A 100 15.39 2.84 -1.08
C PHE A 100 13.90 3.07 -1.42
N LEU A 101 13.59 3.88 -2.43
CA LEU A 101 12.22 4.16 -2.86
C LEU A 101 11.50 2.91 -3.37
N LEU A 102 12.22 2.01 -4.05
CA LEU A 102 11.67 0.72 -4.48
C LEU A 102 11.19 -0.10 -3.28
N ILE A 103 12.01 -0.22 -2.24
CA ILE A 103 11.67 -0.96 -1.02
C ILE A 103 10.50 -0.29 -0.30
N VAL A 104 10.52 1.04 -0.18
CA VAL A 104 9.44 1.80 0.46
C VAL A 104 8.12 1.60 -0.27
N ASN A 105 8.12 1.66 -1.60
CA ASN A 105 6.91 1.49 -2.40
C ASN A 105 6.39 0.05 -2.39
N ALA A 106 7.29 -0.95 -2.40
CA ALA A 106 6.92 -2.35 -2.25
C ALA A 106 6.30 -2.62 -0.87
N LEU A 107 6.89 -2.08 0.20
CA LEU A 107 6.33 -2.16 1.55
C LEU A 107 5.00 -1.42 1.66
N MET A 108 4.88 -0.24 1.07
CA MET A 108 3.64 0.53 1.00
C MET A 108 2.53 -0.26 0.30
N ALA A 109 2.85 -0.92 -0.82
CA ALA A 109 1.90 -1.76 -1.55
C ALA A 109 1.50 -3.02 -0.76
N ALA A 110 2.45 -3.65 -0.07
CA ALA A 110 2.18 -4.75 0.84
C ALA A 110 1.26 -4.32 2.00
N LEU A 111 1.56 -3.19 2.66
CA LEU A 111 0.72 -2.62 3.72
C LEU A 111 -0.68 -2.25 3.20
N GLY A 112 -0.77 -1.66 2.01
CA GLY A 112 -2.04 -1.35 1.35
C GLY A 112 -2.88 -2.60 1.10
N SER A 113 -2.26 -3.68 0.62
CA SER A 113 -2.94 -4.98 0.42
C SER A 113 -3.42 -5.60 1.74
N GLY A 114 -2.64 -5.44 2.82
CA GLY A 114 -3.04 -5.86 4.17
C GLY A 114 -4.23 -5.06 4.70
N LEU A 115 -4.22 -3.74 4.56
CA LEU A 115 -5.34 -2.85 4.93
C LEU A 115 -6.60 -3.16 4.11
N PHE A 116 -6.45 -3.47 2.83
CA PHE A 116 -7.54 -3.92 1.97
C PHE A 116 -8.19 -5.20 2.49
N LEU A 117 -7.40 -6.22 2.83
CA LEU A 117 -7.93 -7.45 3.41
C LEU A 117 -8.58 -7.24 4.78
N PHE A 118 -7.98 -6.39 5.61
CA PHE A 118 -8.55 -6.03 6.91
C PHE A 118 -9.92 -5.36 6.75
N ALA A 119 -10.02 -4.38 5.84
CA ALA A 119 -11.27 -3.69 5.56
C ALA A 119 -12.33 -4.62 4.97
N LEU A 120 -11.95 -5.56 4.10
CA LEU A 120 -12.86 -6.59 3.58
C LEU A 120 -13.41 -7.49 4.69
N ARG A 121 -12.56 -8.03 5.56
CA ARG A 121 -13.00 -8.88 6.68
C ARG A 121 -13.93 -8.15 7.63
N ARG A 122 -13.62 -6.89 7.95
CA ARG A 122 -14.43 -6.07 8.86
C ARG A 122 -15.75 -5.62 8.22
N GLY A 123 -15.76 -5.40 6.91
CA GLY A 123 -16.96 -5.12 6.14
C GLY A 123 -17.89 -6.34 6.05
N SER A 124 -17.34 -7.53 5.79
CA SER A 124 -18.12 -8.78 5.78
C SER A 124 -18.69 -9.14 7.16
N ALA A 125 -17.96 -8.88 8.25
CA ALA A 125 -18.44 -9.13 9.61
C ALA A 125 -19.54 -8.16 10.08
N ARG A 126 -19.77 -7.05 9.36
CA ARG A 126 -20.86 -6.10 9.64
C ARG A 126 -22.12 -6.35 8.80
N GLU A 127 -22.02 -7.19 7.77
CA GLU A 127 -23.12 -7.55 6.87
C GLU A 127 -23.72 -8.94 7.20
N ALA A 128 -23.22 -9.63 8.23
CA ALA A 128 -23.70 -10.92 8.76
C ALA A 128 -24.41 -10.72 10.11
#